data_AF-K9W3C1-F1
#
_entry.id   AF-K9W3C1-F1
#
_cell.length_a   1.000
_cell.length_b   1.000
_cell.length_c   1.000
_cell.angle_alpha   90.00
_cell.angle_beta   90.00
_cell.angle_gamma   90.00
#
_symmetry.space_group_name_H-M   'P 1'
#
loop_
_entity.id
_entity.type
_entity.pdbx_description
1 polymer ?
#
loop_
_entity_poly.entity_id
_entity_poly.type
_entity_poly.pdbx_seq_one_letter_code
_entity_poly.pdbx_strand_id
1 'polypeptide(L)' 'MTLGFLLDTNILSEPLRPIPNYKVLEKLRQYHQEIATASIVWNELLFGCHRLPPDLGG' A
#
# COMPACT_ATOMS: atom_id res chain seq x y z
N MET A 1 -18.53 -11.64 2.08
CA MET A 1 -17.16 -11.08 2.05
C MET A 1 -16.64 -11.14 3.46
N THR A 2 -15.64 -11.98 3.70
CA THR A 2 -15.05 -12.16 5.03
C THR A 2 -13.69 -11.47 5.00
N LEU A 3 -13.49 -10.51 5.90
CA LEU A 3 -12.19 -9.88 6.09
C LEU A 3 -11.27 -10.91 6.75
N GLY A 4 -10.24 -11.38 6.04
CA GLY A 4 -9.30 -12.38 6.54
C GLY A 4 -7.98 -11.77 7.01
N PHE A 5 -7.59 -10.63 6.45
CA PHE A 5 -6.26 -10.06 6.64
C PHE A 5 -6.32 -8.54 6.89
N LEU A 6 -5.80 -8.11 8.03
CA LEU A 6 -5.54 -6.71 8.31
C LEU A 6 -4.12 -6.36 7.85
N LEU A 7 -4.02 -5.51 6.83
CA LEU A 7 -2.76 -5.08 6.24
C LEU A 7 -2.17 -3.89 7.00
N ASP A 8 -0.87 -4.02 7.28
CA ASP A 8 -0.03 -3.00 7.88
C ASP A 8 0.55 -2.04 6.83
N THR A 9 0.97 -0.85 7.25
CA THR A 9 1.56 0.19 6.39
C THR A 9 2.76 -0.32 5.59
N ASN A 10 3.57 -1.22 6.17
CA ASN A 10 4.72 -1.83 5.49
C ASN A 10 4.33 -2.67 4.28
N ILE A 11 3.28 -3.48 4.40
CA ILE A 11 2.81 -4.35 3.31
C ILE A 11 2.20 -3.52 2.18
N LEU A 12 1.51 -2.43 2.53
CA LEU A 12 0.96 -1.49 1.55
C LEU A 12 2.01 -0.59 0.91
N SER A 13 3.12 -0.33 1.59
CA SER A 13 4.25 0.44 1.05
C SER A 13 5.22 -0.42 0.23
N GLU A 14 5.19 -1.75 0.38
CA GLU A 14 6.05 -2.68 -0.36
C GLU A 14 6.01 -2.51 -1.89
N PRO A 15 4.84 -2.31 -2.55
CA PRO A 15 4.76 -2.03 -3.98
C PRO A 15 5.39 -0.70 -4.40
N LEU A 16 5.57 0.24 -3.47
CA LEU A 16 6.16 1.55 -3.72
C LEU A 16 7.70 1.53 -3.57
N ARG A 17 8.28 0.43 -3.11
CA ARG A 17 9.73 0.30 -2.95
C ARG A 17 10.40 0.05 -4.30
N PRO A 18 11.63 0.53 -4.51
CA PRO A 18 12.36 0.34 -5.77
C PRO A 18 12.65 -1.13 -6.07
N ILE A 19 12.80 -1.97 -5.04
CA ILE A 19 12.93 -3.43 -5.17
C ILE A 19 11.89 -4.07 -4.25
N PRO A 20 10.68 -4.35 -4.77
CA PRO A 20 9.60 -4.91 -3.97
C PRO A 20 9.81 -6.42 -3.73
N ASN A 21 9.27 -6.93 -2.63
CA ASN A 21 9.25 -8.36 -2.39
C ASN A 21 8.14 -9.04 -3.21
N TYR A 22 8.54 -9.84 -4.20
CA TYR A 22 7.60 -10.49 -5.12
C TYR A 22 6.53 -11.34 -4.42
N LYS A 23 6.89 -12.04 -3.33
CA LYS A 23 5.95 -12.86 -2.56
C LYS A 23 4.85 -12.02 -1.89
N VAL A 24 5.16 -10.78 -1.51
CA VAL A 24 4.18 -9.84 -0.95
C VAL A 24 3.22 -9.39 -2.04
N LEU A 25 3.73 -9.06 -3.23
CA LEU A 25 2.91 -8.66 -4.38
C LEU A 25 1.97 -9.79 -4.83
N GLU A 26 2.44 -11.03 -4.87
CA GLU A 26 1.61 -12.19 -5.22
C GLU A 26 0.47 -12.40 -4.22
N LYS A 27 0.75 -12.32 -2.91
CA LYS A 27 -0.27 -12.44 -1.87
C LYS A 27 -1.27 -11.28 -1.91
N LEU A 28 -0.81 -10.05 -2.16
CA LEU A 28 -1.70 -8.90 -2.31
C LEU A 28 -2.68 -9.10 -3.48
N ARG A 29 -2.21 -9.62 -4.61
CA ARG A 29 -3.08 -9.96 -5.74
C ARG A 29 -4.05 -11.10 -5.42
N GLN A 30 -3.55 -12.14 -4.76
CA GLN A 30 -4.34 -13.32 -4.42
C GLN A 30 -5.49 -12.99 -3.45
N TYR A 31 -5.24 -12.17 -2.43
CA TYR A 31 -6.18 -11.88 -1.35
C TYR A 31 -6.81 -10.47 -1.44
N HIS A 32 -6.75 -9.81 -2.60
CA HIS A 32 -7.19 -8.41 -2.77
C HIS A 32 -8.65 -8.12 -2.33
N GLN A 33 -9.52 -9.14 -2.28
CA GLN A 33 -10.92 -9.01 -1.84
C GLN A 33 -11.15 -9.33 -0.35
N GLU A 34 -10.13 -9.84 0.33
CA GLU A 34 -10.18 -10.30 1.72
C GLU A 34 -9.26 -9.48 2.64
N ILE A 35 -8.63 -8.45 2.09
CA ILE A 35 -7.76 -7.52 2.79
C ILE A 35 -8.53 -6.30 3.27
N ALA A 36 -8.18 -5.83 4.45
CA ALA A 36 -8.56 -4.52 4.93
C ALA A 36 -7.34 -3.78 5.44
N THR A 37 -7.44 -2.46 5.49
CA THR A 37 -6.42 -1.61 6.09
C THR A 37 -7.07 -0.63 7.06
N ALA A 38 -6.30 -0.16 8.03
CA ALA A 38 -6.76 0.89 8.92
C ALA A 38 -6.97 2.19 8.13
N SER A 39 -8.05 2.91 8.43
CA SER A 39 -8.33 4.22 7.82
C SER A 39 -7.18 5.22 8.04
N ILE A 40 -6.44 5.08 9.15
CA ILE A 40 -5.26 5.87 9.48
C ILE A 40 -4.13 5.65 8.46
N VAL A 41 -3.87 4.40 8.05
CA VAL A 41 -2.85 4.05 7.05
C VAL A 41 -3.17 4.65 5.69
N TRP A 42 -4.46 4.67 5.30
CA TRP A 42 -4.89 5.34 4.08
C TRP A 42 -4.63 6.86 4.12
N ASN A 43 -4.89 7.49 5.26
CA ASN A 43 -4.62 8.91 5.46
C ASN A 43 -3.12 9.23 5.42
N GLU A 44 -2.26 8.38 6.00
CA GLU A 44 -0.80 8.53 5.95
C GLU A 44 -0.26 8.43 4.52
N LEU A 45 -0.75 7.47 3.73
CA LEU A 45 -0.38 7.32 2.32
C LEU A 45 -0.79 8.55 1.50
N LEU A 46 -2.03 9.00 1.63
CA LEU A 46 -2.51 10.22 0.96
C LEU A 46 -1.69 11.45 1.34
N PHE A 47 -1.43 11.62 2.63
CA PHE A 47 -0.65 12.75 3.13
C PHE A 47 0.80 12.72 2.64
N GLY A 48 1.42 11.53 2.60
CA GLY A 48 2.73 11.32 1.98
C GLY A 48 2.73 11.67 0.50
N CYS A 49 1.72 11.23 -0.26
CA CYS A 49 1.56 11.55 -1.67
C CYS A 49 1.40 13.07 -1.92
N HIS A 50 0.63 13.77 -1.09
CA HIS A 50 0.44 15.22 -1.19
C HIS A 50 1.70 16.03 -0.86
N ARG A 51 2.65 15.43 -0.14
CA ARG A 51 3.90 16.08 0.27
C ARG A 51 5.07 15.75 -0.67
N LEU A 52 4.88 14.85 -1.64
CA LEU A 52 5.82 14.67 -2.72
C LEU A 52 5.92 16.00 -3.48
N PRO A 53 7.14 16.51 -3.75
CA PRO A 53 7.28 17.70 -4.57
C PRO A 53 6.59 17.45 -5.92
N PRO A 54 5.90 18.45 -6.48
CA PRO A 54 5.47 18.35 -7.86
C PRO A 54 6.71 18.06 -8.70
N ASP A 55 6.58 17.09 -9.60
CA ASP A 55 7.61 16.75 -10.57
C ASP A 55 8.16 18.06 -11.19
N LEU A 56 9.42 18.38 -10.89
CA LEU A 56 10.17 19.47 -11.51
C LEU A 56 10.65 18.96 -12.89
N GLY A 57 9.69 18.60 -13.75
CA GLY A 57 9.89 18.18 -15.13
C GLY A 57 9.23 19.16 -16.07
N GLY A 58 9.93 20.27 -16.34
CA GLY A 58 9.68 21.15 -17.49
C GLY A 58 10.51 20.73 -18.70
#